data_AF-A0A974D0B3-F1
#
_entry.id   AF-A0A974D0B3-F1
#
_cell.length_a   1.000
_cell.length_b   1.000
_cell.length_c   1.000
_cell.angle_alpha   90.00
_cell.angle_beta   90.00
_cell.angle_gamma   90.00
#
_symmetry.space_group_name_H-M   'P 1'
#
loop_
_entity.id
_entity.type
_entity.pdbx_description
1 polymer ?
#
loop_
_entity_poly.entity_id
_entity_poly.type
_entity_poly.pdbx_seq_one_letter_code
_entity_poly.pdbx_strand_id
1 'polypeptide(L)'
;MFLFALPAITRKPELLTVVPETNGSALIILTGCRMAQAGAVRRQLDSLTHNIFMRDVGRTVAEKSGALLAGESEVAPSVSLQIFLYFNAFYFPLWWVCYVLMLELKYALLPDYYKFILVILLILMSVIEAIRLYLGYSGNLQQKVPELAGFCLLSILLQLPLLLFLLCDPGLEPLPLERATHAILTAFLLIQIPISIFTLRKATRHLAGRFHQLGDLDGRA
;
A
#
# COMPACT_ATOMS: atom_id res chain seq x y z
N MET A 1 48.45 -68.06 -6.69
CA MET A 1 49.13 -67.87 -7.98
C MET A 1 48.11 -67.32 -8.97
N PHE A 2 48.20 -66.00 -9.22
CA PHE A 2 47.58 -65.19 -10.29
C PHE A 2 46.04 -65.16 -10.42
N LEU A 3 45.35 -64.04 -10.67
CA LEU A 3 45.65 -62.62 -10.72
C LEU A 3 44.26 -61.94 -10.83
N PHE A 4 43.79 -61.25 -9.79
CA PHE A 4 42.57 -60.43 -9.87
C PHE A 4 42.97 -59.05 -10.40
N ALA A 5 42.48 -58.69 -11.58
CA ALA A 5 42.63 -57.36 -12.18
C ALA A 5 41.45 -56.44 -11.77
N LEU A 6 41.80 -55.18 -11.54
CA LEU A 6 41.00 -54.08 -10.98
C LEU A 6 39.59 -53.88 -11.56
N PRO A 7 38.71 -53.25 -10.77
CA PRO A 7 38.15 -51.97 -11.22
C PRO A 7 38.45 -50.83 -10.23
N ALA A 8 38.94 -49.72 -10.77
CA ALA A 8 39.28 -48.50 -10.05
C ALA A 8 38.02 -47.77 -9.55
N ILE A 9 37.79 -47.86 -8.25
CA ILE A 9 36.86 -47.00 -7.50
C ILE A 9 37.68 -46.41 -6.35
N THR A 10 38.19 -45.19 -6.50
CA THR A 10 38.89 -44.48 -5.42
C THR A 10 37.94 -43.48 -4.75
N ARG A 11 37.23 -43.95 -3.72
CA ARG A 11 36.69 -43.10 -2.65
C ARG A 11 37.81 -42.80 -1.65
N LYS A 12 38.21 -41.52 -1.52
CA LYS A 12 38.73 -40.78 -0.31
C LYS A 12 39.88 -41.43 0.51
N PRO A 13 40.50 -40.78 1.52
CA PRO A 13 40.88 -39.38 1.75
C PRO A 13 42.36 -39.25 2.20
N GLU A 14 43.11 -38.25 1.74
CA GLU A 14 44.34 -37.78 2.41
C GLU A 14 44.27 -36.25 2.42
N LEU A 15 44.27 -35.51 3.53
CA LEU A 15 45.18 -35.51 4.67
C LEU A 15 46.64 -35.37 4.25
N LEU A 16 47.02 -34.17 3.79
CA LEU A 16 48.39 -33.70 3.98
C LEU A 16 48.39 -32.29 4.57
N THR A 17 48.72 -32.31 5.85
CA THR A 17 49.23 -31.26 6.73
C THR A 17 50.28 -30.37 6.07
N VAL A 18 50.20 -29.05 6.28
CA VAL A 18 51.32 -28.24 6.81
C VAL A 18 50.73 -27.09 7.63
N VAL A 19 50.72 -27.25 8.95
CA VAL A 19 50.73 -26.14 9.90
C VAL A 19 52.20 -25.75 10.08
N PRO A 20 52.52 -24.46 10.06
CA PRO A 20 53.24 -23.94 11.20
C PRO A 20 52.53 -22.74 11.79
N GLU A 21 52.71 -22.63 13.10
CA GLU A 21 52.22 -21.63 14.02
C GLU A 21 52.11 -20.22 13.46
N THR A 22 51.04 -19.52 13.83
CA THR A 22 51.11 -18.21 14.52
C THR A 22 49.70 -17.67 14.78
N ASN A 23 49.55 -17.03 15.93
CA ASN A 23 48.35 -16.79 16.72
C ASN A 23 47.32 -15.79 16.15
N GLY A 24 47.15 -15.69 14.82
CA GLY A 24 46.29 -14.67 14.18
C GLY A 24 45.19 -15.20 13.23
N SER A 25 45.35 -16.41 12.69
CA SER A 25 44.50 -16.90 11.58
C SER A 25 43.15 -17.46 12.02
N ALA A 26 43.06 -17.96 13.26
CA ALA A 26 41.82 -18.53 13.80
C ALA A 26 40.72 -17.46 13.98
N LEU A 27 41.09 -16.24 14.37
CA LEU A 27 40.14 -15.13 14.54
C LEU A 27 39.58 -14.65 13.20
N ILE A 28 40.40 -14.66 12.13
CA ILE A 28 39.99 -14.25 10.79
C ILE A 28 39.05 -15.30 10.17
N ILE A 29 39.34 -16.60 10.33
CA ILE A 29 38.47 -17.66 9.83
C ILE A 29 37.17 -17.74 10.63
N LEU A 30 37.19 -17.59 11.96
CA LEU A 30 35.96 -17.57 12.78
C LEU A 30 35.10 -16.32 12.50
N THR A 31 35.71 -15.16 12.26
CA THR A 31 34.98 -13.93 11.88
C THR A 31 34.44 -14.06 10.45
N GLY A 32 35.21 -14.60 9.51
CA GLY A 32 34.76 -14.89 8.15
C GLY A 32 33.64 -15.94 8.09
N CYS A 33 33.70 -16.96 8.94
CA CYS A 33 32.67 -17.99 9.05
C CYS A 33 31.38 -17.44 9.71
N ARG A 34 31.49 -16.60 10.74
CA ARG A 34 30.33 -15.87 11.32
C ARG A 34 29.68 -14.90 10.33
N MET A 35 30.47 -14.18 9.54
CA MET A 35 29.98 -13.23 8.53
C MET A 35 29.35 -13.94 7.32
N ALA A 36 29.90 -15.07 6.88
CA ALA A 36 29.32 -15.90 5.83
C ALA A 36 28.00 -16.56 6.26
N GLN A 37 27.91 -17.04 7.51
CA GLN A 37 26.69 -17.59 8.10
C GLN A 37 25.59 -16.52 8.20
N ALA A 38 25.92 -15.31 8.66
CA ALA A 38 24.97 -14.19 8.74
C ALA A 38 24.46 -13.74 7.36
N GLY A 39 25.32 -13.74 6.34
CA GLY A 39 24.93 -13.46 4.96
C GLY A 39 24.01 -14.52 4.35
N ALA A 40 24.28 -15.81 4.63
CA ALA A 40 23.43 -16.92 4.18
C ALA A 40 22.05 -16.89 4.86
N VAL A 41 22.02 -16.63 6.18
CA VAL A 41 20.76 -16.49 6.95
C VAL A 41 19.96 -15.27 6.48
N ARG A 42 20.61 -14.14 6.20
CA ARG A 42 19.92 -12.94 5.69
C ARG A 42 19.34 -13.16 4.30
N ARG A 43 20.05 -13.85 3.41
CA ARG A 43 19.51 -14.24 2.07
C ARG A 43 18.36 -15.24 2.19
N GLN A 44 18.45 -16.16 3.13
CA GLN A 44 17.36 -17.11 3.42
C GLN A 44 16.13 -16.37 3.95
N LEU A 45 16.32 -15.41 4.86
CA LEU A 45 15.24 -14.59 5.42
C LEU A 45 14.62 -13.68 4.37
N ASP A 46 15.40 -13.07 3.48
CA ASP A 46 14.88 -12.32 2.33
C ASP A 46 14.09 -13.23 1.38
N SER A 47 14.58 -14.45 1.11
CA SER A 47 13.86 -15.42 0.27
C SER A 47 12.58 -15.91 0.94
N LEU A 48 12.58 -16.09 2.27
CA LEU A 48 11.42 -16.50 3.06
C LEU A 48 10.40 -15.36 3.17
N THR A 49 10.87 -14.13 3.39
CA THR A 49 10.03 -12.94 3.45
C THR A 49 9.36 -12.71 2.10
N HIS A 50 10.11 -12.79 1.00
CA HIS A 50 9.55 -12.69 -0.35
C HIS A 50 8.60 -13.86 -0.64
N ASN A 51 8.93 -15.09 -0.24
CA ASN A 51 8.11 -16.26 -0.50
C ASN A 51 6.89 -16.39 0.40
N ILE A 52 6.86 -15.79 1.59
CA ILE A 52 5.67 -15.78 2.45
C ILE A 52 4.77 -14.60 2.05
N PHE A 53 5.34 -13.41 1.90
CA PHE A 53 4.57 -12.20 1.58
C PHE A 53 3.92 -12.27 0.19
N MET A 54 4.59 -12.86 -0.81
CA MET A 54 3.99 -13.05 -2.14
C MET A 54 3.08 -14.27 -2.24
N ARG A 55 3.24 -15.29 -1.37
CA ARG A 55 2.51 -16.56 -1.52
C ARG A 55 1.20 -16.59 -0.75
N ASP A 56 1.04 -15.84 0.33
CA ASP A 56 -0.27 -15.72 1.00
C ASP A 56 -1.17 -14.69 0.33
N VAL A 57 -0.61 -13.58 -0.14
CA VAL A 57 -1.32 -12.65 -1.04
C VAL A 57 -1.60 -13.36 -2.37
N GLY A 58 -0.63 -14.09 -2.90
CA GLY A 58 -0.77 -14.82 -4.17
C GLY A 58 -1.77 -15.96 -4.11
N ARG A 59 -1.87 -16.72 -3.00
CA ARG A 59 -2.82 -17.83 -2.88
C ARG A 59 -4.24 -17.38 -2.62
N THR A 60 -4.45 -16.38 -1.77
CA THR A 60 -5.81 -15.81 -1.57
C THR A 60 -6.34 -15.18 -2.86
N VAL A 61 -5.45 -14.59 -3.67
CA VAL A 61 -5.77 -14.06 -5.00
C VAL A 61 -5.91 -15.18 -6.05
N ALA A 62 -5.07 -16.21 -6.04
CA ALA A 62 -5.07 -17.29 -7.03
C ALA A 62 -6.18 -18.33 -6.80
N GLU A 63 -6.55 -18.61 -5.56
CA GLU A 63 -7.65 -19.51 -5.22
C GLU A 63 -9.00 -18.84 -5.56
N LYS A 64 -9.11 -17.53 -5.34
CA LYS A 64 -10.24 -16.73 -5.83
C LYS A 64 -10.21 -16.58 -7.36
N SER A 65 -9.03 -16.52 -7.98
CA SER A 65 -8.89 -16.50 -9.45
C SER A 65 -9.22 -17.85 -10.09
N GLY A 66 -8.87 -18.97 -9.45
CA GLY A 66 -9.10 -20.32 -9.99
C GLY A 66 -10.57 -20.71 -10.06
N ALA A 67 -11.39 -20.26 -9.10
CA ALA A 67 -12.84 -20.40 -9.15
C ALA A 67 -13.51 -19.48 -10.20
N LEU A 68 -12.81 -18.43 -10.61
CA LEU A 68 -13.27 -17.35 -11.50
C LEU A 68 -12.82 -17.56 -12.96
N LEU A 69 -11.84 -18.43 -13.18
CA LEU A 69 -11.51 -18.97 -14.50
C LEU A 69 -12.59 -19.93 -15.04
N ALA A 70 -13.57 -20.30 -14.21
CA ALA A 70 -14.79 -20.97 -14.62
C ALA A 70 -15.91 -19.96 -14.92
N GLY A 71 -15.67 -19.02 -15.84
CA GLY A 71 -16.72 -18.22 -16.49
C GLY A 71 -16.93 -16.82 -15.89
N GLU A 72 -16.85 -15.83 -16.78
CA GLU A 72 -17.04 -14.38 -16.60
C GLU A 72 -15.79 -13.57 -16.24
N SER A 73 -15.53 -12.54 -17.06
CA SER A 73 -14.49 -11.52 -16.85
C SER A 73 -14.86 -10.65 -15.65
N GLU A 74 -14.66 -11.17 -14.45
CA GLU A 74 -14.78 -10.41 -13.21
C GLU A 74 -13.61 -9.41 -13.21
N VAL A 75 -13.94 -8.13 -13.24
CA VAL A 75 -12.97 -7.08 -12.96
C VAL A 75 -12.36 -7.43 -11.60
N ALA A 76 -11.06 -7.29 -11.40
CA ALA A 76 -10.49 -7.47 -10.06
C ALA A 76 -10.46 -6.09 -9.36
N PRO A 77 -10.74 -6.02 -8.04
CA PRO A 77 -10.57 -4.80 -7.26
C PRO A 77 -9.13 -4.28 -7.38
N SER A 78 -8.94 -2.96 -7.40
CA SER A 78 -7.62 -2.36 -7.56
C SER A 78 -6.84 -2.42 -6.24
N VAL A 79 -5.80 -3.25 -6.18
CA VAL A 79 -4.98 -3.46 -4.97
C VAL A 79 -4.26 -2.16 -4.56
N SER A 80 -3.78 -1.38 -5.53
CA SER A 80 -3.09 -0.12 -5.26
C SER A 80 -3.97 0.88 -4.52
N LEU A 81 -5.23 1.04 -4.94
CA LEU A 81 -6.17 1.97 -4.30
C LEU A 81 -6.46 1.54 -2.85
N GLN A 82 -6.61 0.24 -2.61
CA GLN A 82 -6.81 -0.33 -1.27
C GLN A 82 -5.65 -0.04 -0.33
N ILE A 83 -4.40 -0.19 -0.81
CA ILE A 83 -3.21 0.10 0.01
C ILE A 83 -3.18 1.56 0.43
N PHE A 84 -3.43 2.49 -0.51
CA PHE A 84 -3.45 3.93 -0.20
C PHE A 84 -4.60 4.30 0.74
N LEU A 85 -5.79 3.73 0.56
CA LEU A 85 -6.92 3.95 1.48
C LEU A 85 -6.63 3.42 2.88
N TYR A 86 -5.99 2.26 2.99
CA TYR A 86 -5.60 1.69 4.27
C TYR A 86 -4.67 2.63 5.03
N PHE A 87 -3.58 3.09 4.41
CA PHE A 87 -2.67 4.04 5.05
C PHE A 87 -3.36 5.34 5.45
N ASN A 88 -4.25 5.85 4.60
CA ASN A 88 -5.00 7.07 4.89
C ASN A 88 -5.97 6.90 6.08
N ALA A 89 -6.59 5.72 6.24
CA ALA A 89 -7.46 5.43 7.38
C ALA A 89 -6.71 5.45 8.72
N PHE A 90 -5.45 5.01 8.76
CA PHE A 90 -4.60 5.14 9.96
C PHE A 90 -4.05 6.55 10.16
N TYR A 91 -3.78 7.26 9.08
CA TYR A 91 -3.30 8.63 9.13
C TYR A 91 -4.38 9.62 9.62
N PHE A 92 -5.64 9.38 9.29
CA PHE A 92 -6.77 10.24 9.64
C PHE A 92 -6.90 10.58 11.14
N PRO A 93 -6.93 9.62 12.10
CA PRO A 93 -6.99 9.96 13.52
C PRO A 93 -5.75 10.73 14.01
N LEU A 94 -4.58 10.44 13.44
CA LEU A 94 -3.35 11.19 13.74
C LEU A 94 -3.47 12.65 13.26
N TRP A 95 -3.92 12.85 12.03
CA TRP A 95 -4.19 14.18 11.48
C TRP A 95 -5.18 14.96 12.34
N TRP A 96 -6.28 14.33 12.77
CA TRP A 96 -7.29 14.96 13.62
C TRP A 96 -6.69 15.44 14.95
N VAL A 97 -5.95 14.58 15.64
CA VAL A 97 -5.30 14.93 16.93
C VAL A 97 -4.29 16.05 16.74
N CYS A 98 -3.43 15.96 15.71
CA CYS A 98 -2.47 17.01 15.39
C CYS A 98 -3.16 18.36 15.14
N TYR A 99 -4.27 18.35 14.39
CA TYR A 99 -4.99 19.57 14.07
C TYR A 99 -5.69 20.18 15.30
N VAL A 100 -6.33 19.37 16.15
CA VAL A 100 -6.92 19.83 17.42
C VAL A 100 -5.84 20.45 18.32
N LEU A 101 -4.70 19.78 18.48
CA LEU A 101 -3.60 20.30 19.29
C LEU A 101 -3.06 21.64 18.75
N MET A 102 -2.87 21.75 17.43
CA MET A 102 -2.40 23.00 16.80
C MET A 102 -3.44 24.12 16.94
N LEU A 103 -4.73 23.78 16.81
CA LEU A 103 -5.83 24.73 16.97
C LEU A 103 -5.85 25.30 18.40
N GLU A 104 -5.74 24.46 19.43
CA GLU A 104 -5.66 24.89 20.84
C GLU A 104 -4.47 25.82 21.09
N LEU A 105 -3.30 25.51 20.54
CA LEU A 105 -2.08 26.33 20.71
C LEU A 105 -2.23 27.74 20.14
N LYS A 106 -2.96 27.90 19.02
CA LYS A 106 -3.18 29.21 18.39
C LYS A 106 -4.53 29.85 18.74
N TYR A 107 -5.40 29.14 19.46
CA TYR A 107 -6.79 29.55 19.69
C TYR A 107 -6.91 30.91 20.39
N ALA A 108 -5.97 31.22 21.30
CA ALA A 108 -5.96 32.49 22.03
C ALA A 108 -5.50 33.69 21.18
N LEU A 109 -4.73 33.43 20.11
CA LEU A 109 -4.09 34.47 19.29
C LEU A 109 -4.92 34.82 18.06
N LEU A 110 -5.80 33.93 17.61
CA LEU A 110 -6.62 34.13 16.41
C LEU A 110 -7.80 35.09 16.65
N PRO A 111 -8.22 35.86 15.63
CA PRO A 111 -9.49 36.58 15.64
C PRO A 111 -10.70 35.63 15.75
N ASP A 112 -11.77 36.07 16.41
CA ASP A 112 -12.92 35.21 16.72
C ASP A 112 -13.59 34.58 15.49
N TYR A 113 -13.69 35.31 14.38
CA TYR A 113 -14.31 34.78 13.15
C TYR A 113 -13.51 33.60 12.58
N TYR A 114 -12.18 33.61 12.65
CA TYR A 114 -11.34 32.49 12.21
C TYR A 114 -11.48 31.28 13.12
N LYS A 115 -11.67 31.47 14.44
CA LYS A 115 -11.90 30.36 15.38
C LYS A 115 -13.10 29.53 14.96
N PHE A 116 -14.24 30.19 14.70
CA PHE A 116 -15.45 29.52 14.25
C PHE A 116 -15.25 28.81 12.90
N ILE A 117 -14.62 29.48 11.94
CA ILE A 117 -14.35 28.92 10.62
C ILE A 117 -13.50 27.65 10.74
N LEU A 118 -12.43 27.66 11.53
CA LEU A 118 -11.54 26.50 11.68
C LEU A 118 -12.21 25.32 12.38
N VAL A 119 -13.03 25.56 13.40
CA VAL A 119 -13.79 24.50 14.07
C VAL A 119 -14.81 23.86 13.12
N ILE A 120 -15.50 24.68 12.32
CA ILE A 120 -16.44 24.17 11.31
C ILE A 120 -15.68 23.36 10.25
N LEU A 121 -14.56 23.87 9.75
CA LEU A 121 -13.73 23.18 8.76
C LEU A 121 -13.19 21.86 9.31
N LEU A 122 -12.79 21.82 10.57
CA LEU A 122 -12.37 20.60 11.24
C LEU A 122 -13.48 19.53 11.15
N ILE A 123 -14.66 19.83 11.69
CA ILE A 123 -15.80 18.90 11.71
C ILE A 123 -16.17 18.48 10.29
N LEU A 124 -16.31 19.45 9.38
CA LEU A 124 -16.70 19.23 7.99
C LEU A 124 -15.70 18.32 7.28
N MET A 125 -14.39 18.60 7.40
CA MET A 125 -13.33 17.80 6.80
C MET A 125 -13.33 16.37 7.32
N SER A 126 -13.60 16.16 8.61
CA SER A 126 -13.67 14.81 9.17
C SER A 126 -14.85 14.00 8.68
N VAL A 127 -16.02 14.61 8.58
CA VAL A 127 -17.20 13.93 8.03
C VAL A 127 -16.94 13.57 6.56
N ILE A 128 -16.42 14.51 5.77
CA ILE A 128 -16.12 14.26 4.35
C ILE A 128 -15.05 13.18 4.20
N GLU A 129 -13.96 13.23 4.98
CA GLU A 129 -12.91 12.22 4.97
C GLU A 129 -13.43 10.83 5.33
N ALA A 130 -14.25 10.71 6.37
CA ALA A 130 -14.84 9.44 6.79
C ALA A 130 -15.75 8.84 5.70
N ILE A 131 -16.65 9.65 5.13
CA ILE A 131 -17.53 9.21 4.03
C ILE A 131 -16.69 8.83 2.80
N ARG A 132 -15.66 9.61 2.49
CA ARG A 132 -14.78 9.35 1.36
C ARG A 132 -14.04 8.02 1.55
N LEU A 133 -13.43 7.77 2.71
CA LEU A 133 -12.76 6.51 3.00
C LEU A 133 -13.71 5.32 2.91
N TYR A 134 -14.95 5.46 3.41
CA TYR A 134 -15.98 4.43 3.29
C TYR A 134 -16.32 4.13 1.82
N LEU A 135 -16.60 5.15 1.01
CA LEU A 135 -16.94 5.00 -0.40
C LEU A 135 -15.78 4.43 -1.21
N GLY A 136 -14.54 4.82 -0.92
CA GLY A 136 -13.37 4.28 -1.59
C GLY A 136 -13.12 2.80 -1.26
N TYR A 137 -13.38 2.40 -0.02
CA TYR A 137 -13.27 1.00 0.39
C TYR A 137 -14.38 0.14 -0.22
N SER A 138 -15.64 0.55 -0.05
CA SER A 138 -16.81 -0.16 -0.58
C SER A 138 -16.82 -0.18 -2.11
N GLY A 139 -16.62 0.97 -2.76
CA GLY A 139 -16.68 1.10 -4.21
C GLY A 139 -15.59 0.30 -4.93
N ASN A 140 -14.39 0.20 -4.35
CA ASN A 140 -13.31 -0.61 -4.92
C ASN A 140 -13.53 -2.13 -4.73
N LEU A 141 -14.03 -2.56 -3.56
CA LEU A 141 -14.26 -3.98 -3.27
C LEU A 141 -15.52 -4.54 -3.94
N GLN A 142 -16.60 -3.78 -3.94
CA GLN A 142 -17.91 -4.20 -4.45
C GLN A 142 -18.14 -3.79 -5.91
N GLN A 143 -17.15 -3.11 -6.53
CA GLN A 143 -17.19 -2.66 -7.93
C GLN A 143 -18.36 -1.77 -8.29
N LYS A 144 -18.94 -1.13 -7.28
CA LYS A 144 -20.05 -0.22 -7.46
C LYS A 144 -19.52 1.08 -8.03
N VAL A 145 -19.68 1.21 -9.34
CA VAL A 145 -19.47 2.45 -10.12
C VAL A 145 -20.00 3.69 -9.40
N PRO A 146 -21.23 3.73 -8.83
CA PRO A 146 -21.72 4.92 -8.14
C PRO A 146 -20.92 5.27 -6.87
N GLU A 147 -20.47 4.29 -6.10
CA GLU A 147 -19.73 4.53 -4.86
C GLU A 147 -18.31 5.06 -5.17
N LEU A 148 -17.65 4.48 -6.18
CA LEU A 148 -16.33 4.94 -6.63
C LEU A 148 -16.39 6.32 -7.31
N ALA A 149 -17.49 6.62 -8.01
CA ALA A 149 -17.75 7.96 -8.52
C ALA A 149 -17.92 8.97 -7.37
N GLY A 150 -18.64 8.59 -6.30
CA GLY A 150 -18.76 9.38 -5.08
C GLY A 150 -17.41 9.66 -4.42
N PHE A 151 -16.53 8.66 -4.32
CA PHE A 151 -15.15 8.85 -3.86
C PHE A 151 -14.39 9.91 -4.68
N CYS A 152 -14.45 9.81 -6.00
CA CYS A 152 -13.78 10.75 -6.91
C CYS A 152 -14.36 12.17 -6.80
N LEU A 153 -15.70 12.27 -6.75
CA LEU A 153 -16.41 13.53 -6.59
C LEU A 153 -16.05 14.22 -5.28
N LEU A 154 -16.13 13.51 -4.15
CA LEU A 154 -15.76 14.05 -2.85
C LEU A 154 -14.28 14.47 -2.81
N SER A 155 -13.40 13.70 -3.44
CA SER A 155 -11.97 14.02 -3.52
C SER A 155 -11.72 15.35 -4.24
N ILE A 156 -12.28 15.52 -5.43
CA ILE A 156 -11.99 16.67 -6.29
C ILE A 156 -12.81 17.90 -5.87
N LEU A 157 -14.09 17.72 -5.58
CA LEU A 157 -15.03 18.82 -5.38
C LEU A 157 -15.03 19.38 -3.96
N LEU A 158 -14.90 18.51 -2.95
CA LEU A 158 -14.98 18.94 -1.55
C LEU A 158 -13.60 18.92 -0.89
N GLN A 159 -12.88 17.79 -0.94
CA GLN A 159 -11.65 17.61 -0.16
C GLN A 159 -10.52 18.50 -0.65
N LEU A 160 -10.26 18.53 -1.96
CA LEU A 160 -9.15 19.27 -2.55
C LEU A 160 -9.25 20.79 -2.37
N PRO A 161 -10.39 21.47 -2.64
CA PRO A 161 -10.50 22.90 -2.39
C PRO A 161 -10.46 23.27 -0.91
N LEU A 162 -11.03 22.45 -0.01
CA LEU A 162 -10.92 22.70 1.43
C LEU A 162 -9.46 22.57 1.91
N LEU A 163 -8.74 21.53 1.49
CA LEU A 163 -7.31 21.38 1.80
C LEU A 163 -6.50 22.54 1.26
N LEU A 164 -6.76 22.94 0.01
CA LEU A 164 -6.07 24.07 -0.60
C LEU A 164 -6.35 25.37 0.16
N PHE A 165 -7.58 25.59 0.61
CA PHE A 165 -7.93 26.75 1.44
C PHE A 165 -7.11 26.77 2.74
N LEU A 166 -7.02 25.65 3.46
CA LEU A 166 -6.20 25.57 4.68
C LEU A 166 -4.69 25.75 4.42
N LEU A 167 -4.18 25.33 3.24
CA LEU A 167 -2.77 25.49 2.88
C LEU A 167 -2.43 26.92 2.43
N CYS A 168 -3.31 27.54 1.64
CA CYS A 168 -3.02 28.74 0.87
C CYS A 168 -3.53 30.03 1.51
N ASP A 169 -4.46 29.99 2.47
CA ASP A 169 -4.92 31.21 3.12
C ASP A 169 -3.85 31.74 4.10
N PRO A 170 -3.20 32.87 3.81
CA PRO A 170 -2.19 33.43 4.71
C PRO A 170 -2.80 33.94 6.02
N GLY A 171 -4.11 34.25 6.05
CA GLY A 171 -4.80 34.76 7.23
C GLY A 171 -4.99 33.73 8.35
N LEU A 172 -4.79 32.45 8.07
CA LEU A 172 -4.87 31.36 9.06
C LEU A 172 -3.59 31.18 9.89
N GLU A 173 -2.50 31.86 9.50
CA GLU A 173 -1.15 31.72 10.04
C GLU A 173 -0.81 30.26 10.42
N PRO A 174 -0.90 29.32 9.45
CA PRO A 174 -0.82 27.90 9.75
C PRO A 174 0.57 27.56 10.28
N LEU A 175 0.60 26.86 11.43
CA LEU A 175 1.84 26.40 12.04
C LEU A 175 2.57 25.44 11.08
N PRO A 176 3.90 25.35 11.15
CA PRO A 176 4.66 24.46 10.25
C PRO A 176 4.19 23.00 10.36
N LEU A 177 3.77 22.54 11.55
CA LEU A 177 3.23 21.20 11.73
C LEU A 177 1.83 21.04 11.09
N GLU A 178 0.96 22.04 11.24
CA GLU A 178 -0.37 22.07 10.58
C GLU A 178 -0.19 21.98 9.06
N ARG A 179 0.67 22.83 8.49
CA ARG A 179 0.99 22.81 7.06
C ARG A 179 1.54 21.46 6.60
N ALA A 180 2.44 20.83 7.37
CA ALA A 180 2.96 19.51 7.05
C ALA A 180 1.86 18.44 7.03
N THR A 181 0.97 18.47 8.02
CA THR A 181 -0.12 17.47 8.12
C THR A 181 -1.11 17.59 6.96
N HIS A 182 -1.53 18.80 6.60
CA HIS A 182 -2.40 18.99 5.44
C HIS A 182 -1.68 18.70 4.11
N ALA A 183 -0.39 18.99 4.00
CA ALA A 183 0.40 18.66 2.81
C ALA A 183 0.50 17.14 2.59
N ILE A 184 0.70 16.36 3.66
CA ILE A 184 0.70 14.89 3.58
C ILE A 184 -0.66 14.37 3.14
N LEU A 185 -1.76 14.87 3.74
CA LEU A 185 -3.12 14.46 3.35
C LEU A 185 -3.41 14.82 1.87
N THR A 186 -2.96 15.99 1.43
CA THR A 186 -3.08 16.44 0.04
C THR A 186 -2.29 15.53 -0.91
N ALA A 187 -1.07 15.13 -0.53
CA ALA A 187 -0.27 14.21 -1.34
C ALA A 187 -0.94 12.84 -1.50
N PHE A 188 -1.49 12.27 -0.42
CA PHE A 188 -2.30 11.05 -0.49
C PHE A 188 -3.48 11.21 -1.44
N LEU A 189 -4.21 12.33 -1.35
CA LEU A 189 -5.36 12.62 -2.19
C LEU A 189 -4.98 12.73 -3.68
N LEU A 190 -3.88 13.44 -4.00
CA LEU A 190 -3.39 13.60 -5.37
C LEU A 190 -2.96 12.29 -6.02
N ILE A 191 -2.49 11.32 -5.25
CA ILE A 191 -2.16 9.98 -5.75
C ILE A 191 -3.43 9.13 -5.93
N GLN A 192 -4.39 9.23 -5.00
CA GLN A 192 -5.62 8.44 -5.03
C GLN A 192 -6.56 8.86 -6.18
N ILE A 193 -6.66 10.16 -6.50
CA ILE A 193 -7.51 10.67 -7.58
C ILE A 193 -7.26 9.97 -8.92
N PRO A 194 -6.04 9.96 -9.50
CA PRO A 194 -5.79 9.33 -10.79
C PRO A 194 -6.04 7.81 -10.78
N ILE A 195 -5.66 7.13 -9.69
CA ILE A 195 -5.90 5.68 -9.51
C ILE A 195 -7.42 5.41 -9.49
N SER A 196 -8.19 6.24 -8.79
CA SER A 196 -9.65 6.10 -8.71
C SER A 196 -10.32 6.36 -10.05
N ILE A 197 -9.89 7.38 -10.80
CA ILE A 197 -10.42 7.69 -12.14
C ILE A 197 -10.11 6.54 -13.11
N PHE A 198 -8.91 5.97 -13.06
CA PHE A 198 -8.56 4.81 -13.88
C PHE A 198 -9.46 3.61 -13.57
N THR A 199 -9.65 3.31 -12.28
CA THR A 199 -10.51 2.22 -11.81
C THR A 199 -11.97 2.46 -12.23
N LEU A 200 -12.46 3.69 -12.10
CA LEU A 200 -13.80 4.08 -12.50
C LEU A 200 -14.02 3.90 -14.01
N ARG A 201 -13.08 4.38 -14.85
CA ARG A 201 -13.13 4.19 -16.31
C ARG A 201 -13.08 2.73 -16.72
N LYS A 202 -12.38 1.87 -15.97
CA LYS A 202 -12.39 0.43 -16.21
C LYS A 202 -13.76 -0.14 -15.89
N ALA A 203 -14.31 0.16 -14.71
CA ALA A 203 -15.61 -0.33 -14.26
C ALA A 203 -16.76 0.11 -15.20
N THR A 204 -16.78 1.37 -15.66
CA THR A 204 -17.83 1.87 -16.57
C THR A 204 -17.79 1.19 -17.94
N ARG A 205 -16.60 0.89 -18.47
CA ARG A 205 -16.45 0.14 -19.74
C ARG A 205 -17.01 -1.29 -19.63
N HIS A 206 -16.77 -1.95 -18.50
CA HIS A 206 -17.33 -3.28 -18.26
C HIS A 206 -18.85 -3.26 -18.14
N LEU A 207 -19.39 -2.25 -17.45
CA LEU A 207 -20.83 -2.06 -17.34
C LEU A 207 -21.48 -1.81 -18.70
N ALA A 208 -20.87 -0.96 -19.55
CA ALA A 208 -21.35 -0.71 -20.92
C ALA A 208 -21.35 -1.97 -21.79
N GLY A 209 -20.33 -2.83 -21.66
CA GLY A 209 -20.28 -4.11 -22.36
C GLY A 209 -21.44 -5.04 -21.98
N ARG A 210 -21.78 -5.14 -20.69
CA ARG A 210 -22.92 -5.95 -20.23
C ARG A 210 -24.26 -5.43 -20.74
N PHE A 211 -24.45 -4.10 -20.78
CA PHE A 211 -25.67 -3.51 -21.34
C PHE A 211 -25.84 -3.82 -22.83
N HIS A 212 -24.76 -3.78 -23.61
CA HIS A 212 -24.83 -4.07 -25.04
C HIS A 212 -25.20 -5.55 -25.30
N GLN A 213 -24.63 -6.47 -24.53
CA GLN A 213 -24.97 -7.90 -24.61
C GLN A 213 -26.44 -8.18 -24.24
N LEU A 214 -26.95 -7.52 -23.20
CA LEU A 214 -28.36 -7.67 -22.80
C LEU A 214 -29.33 -7.14 -23.86
N GLY A 215 -29.00 -6.01 -24.52
CA GLY A 215 -29.81 -5.47 -25.60
C GLY A 215 -29.86 -6.35 -26.86
N ASP A 216 -28.76 -7.04 -27.19
CA ASP A 216 -28.70 -7.97 -28.33
C ASP A 216 -29.54 -9.24 -28.08
N LEU A 217 -29.65 -9.69 -26.83
CA LEU A 217 -30.49 -10.83 -26.47
C LEU A 217 -32.00 -10.52 -26.55
N ASP A 218 -32.40 -9.30 -26.16
CA ASP A 218 -33.80 -8.85 -26.21
C ASP A 218 -34.29 -8.64 -27.66
N GLY A 219 -33.40 -8.23 -28.56
CA GLY A 219 -33.72 -8.08 -29.99
C GLY A 219 -33.80 -9.37 -30.80
N ARG A 220 -33.49 -10.54 -30.19
CA ARG A 220 -33.46 -11.86 -30.85
C ARG A 220 -34.60 -12.80 -30.40
N ALA A 221 -35.45 -12.35 -29.48
CA ALA A 221 -36.65 -13.05 -29.00
C ALA A 221 -37.90 -12.55 -29.73
#